data_AF-X0YEF7-F1
#
_entry.id   AF-X0YEF7-F1
#
_cell.length_a   1.000
_cell.length_b   1.000
_cell.length_c   1.000
_cell.angle_alpha   90.00
_cell.angle_beta   90.00
_cell.angle_gamma   90.00
#
_symmetry.space_group_name_H-M   'P 1'
#
loop_
_entity.id
_entity.type
_entity.pdbx_description
1 polymer ?
#
loop_
_entity_poly.entity_id
_entity_poly.type
_entity_poly.pdbx_seq_one_letter_code
_entity_poly.pdbx_strand_id
1 'polypeptide(L)'
;MSIKLKALTKSLWVFHLSTASCNNCDIEILDLLTPRHDIERFGMLLVGSIKHADVLLVTGIVNKKCKPLVKKLYEQMPKPGFVVAV
;
A
#
# COMPACT_ATOMS: atom_id res chain seq x y z
N MET A 1 2.59 -14.73 18.60
CA MET A 1 2.57 -13.39 17.97
C MET A 1 2.34 -12.31 19.02
N SER A 2 3.18 -11.27 19.03
CA SER A 2 2.96 -10.05 19.84
C SER A 2 1.61 -9.41 19.49
N ILE A 3 0.97 -8.73 20.44
CA ILE A 3 -0.34 -8.10 20.25
C ILE A 3 -0.35 -7.11 19.08
N LYS A 4 0.78 -6.43 18.85
CA LYS A 4 0.98 -5.52 17.71
C LYS A 4 0.87 -6.25 16.37
N LEU A 5 1.47 -7.43 16.25
CA LEU A 5 1.39 -8.24 15.02
C LEU A 5 0.00 -8.82 14.81
N LYS A 6 -0.71 -9.18 15.89
CA LYS A 6 -2.11 -9.63 15.80
C LYS A 6 -3.04 -8.50 15.35
N ALA A 7 -2.83 -7.27 15.83
CA ALA A 7 -3.65 -6.12 15.43
C ALA A 7 -3.56 -5.86 13.92
N LEU A 8 -2.37 -5.99 13.33
CA LEU A 8 -2.14 -5.83 11.89
C LEU A 8 -2.84 -6.88 11.03
N THR A 9 -3.32 -8.00 11.58
CA THR A 9 -4.06 -8.99 10.78
C THR A 9 -5.50 -8.59 10.46
N LYS A 10 -6.04 -7.56 11.14
CA LYS A 10 -7.45 -7.13 11.02
C LYS A 10 -7.64 -5.65 10.70
N SER A 11 -6.56 -4.89 10.56
CA SER A 11 -6.59 -3.44 10.32
C SER A 11 -5.31 -3.03 9.60
N LEU A 12 -5.25 -3.23 8.29
CA LEU A 12 -4.09 -2.89 7.46
C LEU A 12 -4.31 -1.59 6.72
N TRP A 13 -3.52 -0.57 6.98
CA TRP A 13 -3.64 0.68 6.21
C TRP A 13 -2.69 0.66 5.03
N VAL A 14 -3.21 0.90 3.83
CA VAL A 14 -2.47 0.76 2.57
C VAL A 14 -2.15 2.13 1.98
N PHE A 15 -0.93 2.30 1.47
CA PHE A 15 -0.53 3.46 0.69
C PHE A 15 -0.13 3.01 -0.71
N HIS A 16 -0.78 3.60 -1.72
CA HIS A 16 -0.52 3.32 -3.12
C HIS A 16 0.58 4.23 -3.68
N LEU A 17 1.57 3.62 -4.33
CA LEU A 17 2.66 4.31 -5.02
C LEU A 17 2.74 3.84 -6.47
N SER A 18 2.28 4.68 -7.39
CA SER A 18 2.42 4.44 -8.82
C SER A 18 3.83 4.80 -9.32
N THR A 19 4.51 3.83 -9.94
CA THR A 19 5.82 4.02 -10.56
C THR A 19 5.77 3.67 -12.04
N ALA A 20 5.62 4.67 -12.91
CA ALA A 20 5.55 4.47 -14.37
C ALA A 20 4.53 3.38 -14.79
N SER A 21 3.35 3.39 -14.17
CA SER A 21 2.22 2.50 -14.47
C SER A 21 1.49 2.92 -15.75
N CYS A 22 0.80 1.98 -16.40
CA CYS A 22 -0.17 2.22 -17.47
C CYS A 22 -1.60 2.45 -16.93
N ASN A 23 -1.75 2.73 -15.64
CA ASN A 23 -3.01 2.91 -14.89
C ASN A 23 -3.86 1.66 -14.70
N ASN A 24 -3.57 0.53 -15.36
CA ASN A 24 -4.43 -0.65 -15.27
C ASN A 24 -4.47 -1.23 -13.85
N CYS A 25 -3.30 -1.46 -13.23
CA CYS A 25 -3.24 -1.94 -11.84
C CYS A 25 -3.79 -0.90 -10.85
N ASP A 26 -3.70 0.39 -11.18
CA ASP A 26 -4.16 1.48 -10.31
C ASP A 26 -5.70 1.55 -10.28
N ILE A 27 -6.35 1.31 -11.42
CA ILE A 27 -7.82 1.21 -11.52
C ILE A 27 -8.32 -0.01 -10.73
N GLU A 28 -7.65 -1.16 -10.83
CA GLU A 28 -8.03 -2.36 -10.07
C GLU A 28 -7.90 -2.13 -8.55
N ILE A 29 -6.88 -1.40 -8.09
CA ILE A 29 -6.75 -1.01 -6.67
C ILE A 29 -7.94 -0.15 -6.23
N LEU A 30 -8.40 0.76 -7.08
CA LEU A 30 -9.61 1.55 -6.79
C LEU A 30 -10.88 0.68 -6.84
N ASP A 31 -10.96 -0.30 -7.73
CA ASP A 31 -12.12 -1.18 -7.83
C ASP A 31 -12.25 -2.09 -6.59
N LEU A 32 -11.15 -2.43 -5.93
CA LEU A 32 -11.19 -3.12 -4.64
C LEU A 32 -11.93 -2.33 -3.55
N LEU A 33 -11.89 -0.99 -3.62
CA LEU A 33 -12.57 -0.08 -2.68
C LEU A 33 -14.05 0.14 -3.03
N THR A 34 -14.52 -0.32 -4.19
CA THR A 34 -15.92 -0.14 -4.57
C THR A 34 -16.82 -1.15 -3.83
N PRO A 35 -18.13 -0.89 -3.72
CA PRO A 35 -19.06 -1.79 -3.02
C PRO A 35 -19.13 -3.23 -3.57
N ARG A 36 -18.63 -3.45 -4.80
CA ARG A 36 -18.58 -4.78 -5.39
C ARG A 36 -17.58 -5.68 -4.67
N HIS A 37 -16.43 -5.13 -4.29
CA HIS A 37 -15.34 -5.88 -3.65
C HIS A 37 -15.21 -5.58 -2.15
N ASP A 38 -15.53 -4.35 -1.72
CA ASP A 38 -15.63 -3.91 -0.33
C ASP A 38 -14.48 -4.42 0.56
N ILE A 39 -13.24 -4.11 0.15
CA ILE A 39 -12.03 -4.49 0.88
C ILE A 39 -11.97 -3.88 2.29
N GLU A 40 -12.67 -2.76 2.52
CA GLU A 40 -12.74 -2.08 3.83
C GLU A 40 -13.32 -2.99 4.92
N ARG A 41 -14.19 -3.94 4.57
CA ARG A 41 -14.71 -4.97 5.51
C ARG A 41 -13.62 -5.80 6.18
N PHE A 42 -12.47 -5.97 5.52
CA PHE A 42 -11.30 -6.68 6.10
C PHE A 42 -10.40 -5.75 6.94
N GLY A 43 -10.79 -4.49 7.13
CA GLY A 43 -10.02 -3.47 7.84
C GLY A 43 -8.92 -2.83 6.98
N MET A 44 -9.06 -2.91 5.66
CA MET A 44 -8.08 -2.38 4.71
C MET A 44 -8.52 -1.03 4.16
N LEU A 45 -7.75 0.02 4.42
CA LEU A 45 -8.12 1.39 4.07
C LEU A 45 -6.98 2.13 3.35
N LEU A 46 -7.31 2.85 2.28
CA LEU A 46 -6.35 3.63 1.51
C LEU A 46 -6.06 4.96 2.21
N VAL A 47 -4.82 5.16 2.63
CA VAL A 47 -4.39 6.37 3.34
C VAL A 47 -3.59 7.31 2.46
N GLY A 48 -3.71 8.62 2.70
CA GLY A 48 -3.03 9.66 1.91
C GLY A 48 -1.55 9.88 2.27
N SER A 49 -1.02 9.25 3.32
CA SER A 49 0.36 9.44 3.77
C SER A 49 1.01 8.12 4.17
N ILE A 50 2.21 7.88 3.65
CA ILE A 50 3.02 6.69 3.96
C ILE A 50 3.35 6.56 5.45
N LYS A 51 3.32 7.67 6.22
CA LYS A 51 3.57 7.67 7.67
C LYS A 51 2.43 7.03 8.47
N HIS A 52 1.26 6.84 7.86
CA HIS A 52 0.10 6.19 8.47
C HIS A 52 -0.14 4.78 7.91
N ALA A 53 0.65 4.34 6.93
CA ALA A 53 0.43 3.07 6.27
C ALA A 53 1.26 1.95 6.88
N ASP A 54 0.66 0.77 6.94
CA ASP A 54 1.31 -0.49 7.30
C ASP A 54 1.78 -1.26 6.05
N VAL A 55 1.21 -0.95 4.89
CA VAL A 55 1.50 -1.61 3.62
C VAL A 55 1.76 -0.58 2.52
N LEU A 56 2.88 -0.74 1.82
CA LEU A 56 3.21 0.00 0.61
C LEU A 56 2.86 -0.85 -0.62
N LEU A 57 1.84 -0.42 -1.38
CA LEU A 57 1.47 -1.00 -2.66
C LEU A 57 2.26 -0.30 -3.76
N VAL A 58 3.11 -1.03 -4.49
CA VAL A 58 3.92 -0.48 -5.59
C VAL A 58 3.40 -1.04 -6.90
N THR A 59 2.94 -0.17 -7.77
CA THR A 59 2.49 -0.53 -9.13
C THR A 59 3.47 0.00 -10.18
N GLY A 60 3.54 -0.71 -11.31
CA GLY A 60 4.32 -0.30 -12.47
C GLY A 60 5.83 -0.55 -12.36
N ILE A 61 6.58 -0.02 -13.33
CA ILE A 61 8.02 -0.25 -13.46
C ILE A 61 8.82 0.80 -12.68
N VAL A 62 9.58 0.33 -11.69
CA VAL A 62 10.54 1.18 -10.96
C VAL A 62 11.74 1.54 -11.84
N ASN A 63 11.65 2.68 -12.51
CA ASN A 63 12.75 3.21 -13.33
C ASN A 63 13.83 3.90 -12.47
N LYS A 64 14.95 4.30 -13.11
CA LYS A 64 16.07 4.98 -12.43
C LYS A 64 15.68 6.28 -11.71
N LYS A 65 14.67 7.01 -12.21
CA LYS A 65 14.18 8.26 -11.61
C LYS A 65 13.31 7.99 -10.37
N CYS A 66 12.48 6.95 -10.41
CA CYS A 66 11.56 6.59 -9.32
C CYS A 66 12.26 5.82 -8.19
N LYS A 67 13.32 5.06 -8.48
CA LYS A 67 14.06 4.26 -7.49
C LYS A 67 14.41 5.00 -6.18
N PRO A 68 15.00 6.22 -6.18
CA PRO A 68 15.28 6.93 -4.93
C PRO A 68 14.01 7.33 -4.16
N LEU A 69 12.91 7.62 -4.86
CA LEU A 69 11.63 7.96 -4.24
C LEU A 69 11.02 6.75 -3.51
N VAL A 70 11.00 5.58 -4.16
CA VAL A 70 10.49 4.33 -3.56
C VAL A 70 11.26 4.01 -2.28
N LYS A 71 12.60 4.11 -2.33
CA LYS A 71 13.45 3.86 -1.17
C LYS A 71 13.14 4.83 -0.02
N LYS A 72 13.02 6.13 -0.31
CA LYS A 72 12.69 7.16 0.68
C LYS A 72 11.32 6.91 1.34
N LEU A 73 10.32 6.53 0.55
CA LEU A 73 8.98 6.24 1.08
C LEU A 73 8.99 4.99 1.97
N TYR A 74 9.70 3.93 1.56
CA TYR A 74 9.86 2.72 2.37
C TYR A 74 10.56 2.99 3.72
N GLU A 75 11.53 3.90 3.74
CA GLU A 75 12.23 4.35 4.96
C GLU A 75 11.33 5.21 5.87
N GLN A 76 10.38 5.96 5.30
CA GLN A 76 9.41 6.76 6.06
C GLN A 76 8.23 5.95 6.63
N MET A 77 8.04 4.73 6.14
CA MET A 77 6.96 3.84 6.58
C MET A 77 7.21 3.33 8.01
N PRO A 78 6.23 3.41 8.92
CA PRO A 78 6.31 2.81 10.26
C PRO A 78 6.64 1.31 10.22
N LYS A 79 7.30 0.81 11.27
CA LYS A 79 7.65 -0.62 11.39
C LYS A 79 6.90 -1.27 12.55
N PRO A 80 6.38 -2.50 12.38
CA PRO A 80 6.54 -3.37 11.21
C PRO A 80 5.60 -2.98 10.05
N GLY A 81 6.11 -2.99 8.83
CA GLY A 81 5.32 -2.70 7.63
C GLY A 81 5.77 -3.52 6.43
N PHE A 82 4.88 -3.70 5.47
CA PHE A 82 5.01 -4.65 4.36
C PHE A 82 5.02 -3.94 3.00
N VAL A 83 5.55 -4.61 1.99
CA VAL A 83 5.54 -4.13 0.60
C VAL A 83 4.86 -5.18 -0.26
N VAL A 84 3.92 -4.74 -1.09
CA VAL A 84 3.27 -5.58 -2.10
C VAL A 84 3.61 -4.99 -3.47
N ALA A 85 4.28 -5.81 -4.29
CA ALA A 85 4.46 -5.51 -5.70
C ALA A 85 3.25 -6.03 -6.46
N VAL A 86 2.62 -5.15 -7.23
CA VAL A 86 1.41 -5.42 -8.03
C VAL A 86 1.78 -5.46 -9.50
#